data_AF-A0AAV7ZZX1-F1
#
_entry.id   AF-A0AAV7ZZX1-F1
#
_cell.length_a   1.000
_cell.length_b   1.000
_cell.length_c   1.000
_cell.angle_alpha   90.00
_cell.angle_beta   90.00
_cell.angle_gamma   90.00
#
_symmetry.space_group_name_H-M   'P 1'
#
loop_
_entity.id
_entity.type
_entity.pdbx_description
1 polymer ?
#
loop_
_entity_poly.entity_id
_entity_poly.type
_entity_poly.pdbx_seq_one_letter_code
_entity_poly.pdbx_strand_id
1 'polypeptide(L)'
;MNRESLEKLFNYYTLKVAKGHRTITEYYLSVNEKCYELLSRDNDLSVLLNKEGSDELCESYPYKIAYPTHIKNYPSFVSSCKNNRLRNRFPVPVVFYKDKYVCRSSTIRNYLKDEEYEKDCKTLKSLSISSIFNFMVEKNRDKEEYKATTESVKKEHYPDLHQFLMPYPGVKFFIQYTRNNYKFDGLLYNFDHPRNEVQLTIPIDFENVKQYHVLPITEITGLYLRTMLRVLANPLQNKHSSIVLHCLSGWDRTPMYITFLRASLWADGVAHQSLSTQEMLYLIVGYDYFLFHHQLKYRLQIEAELFRFTFNFLPKMIGKEFSIFSFEKDSKGPTKEQLKTRERKLLDLREEFFKYYEKNKNLIEVISHNY
;
A
#
# COMPACT_ATOMS: atom_id res chain seq x y z
N MET A 1 15.39 0.88 -17.60
CA MET A 1 16.04 0.38 -16.35
C MET A 1 16.97 -0.77 -16.70
N ASN A 2 18.18 -0.85 -16.14
CA ASN A 2 19.10 -1.99 -16.39
C ASN A 2 19.01 -3.04 -15.27
N ARG A 3 19.48 -4.26 -15.55
CA ARG A 3 19.46 -5.40 -14.61
C ARG A 3 20.21 -5.10 -13.31
N GLU A 4 21.34 -4.38 -13.43
CA GLU A 4 22.21 -4.02 -12.31
C GLU A 4 21.51 -3.14 -11.27
N SER A 5 20.66 -2.22 -11.70
CA SER A 5 19.93 -1.31 -10.81
C SER A 5 18.98 -2.06 -9.88
N LEU A 6 18.23 -3.04 -10.41
CA LEU A 6 17.34 -3.90 -9.62
C LEU A 6 18.14 -4.82 -8.69
N GLU A 7 19.22 -5.43 -9.20
CA GLU A 7 20.08 -6.27 -8.38
C GLU A 7 20.65 -5.51 -7.19
N LYS A 8 21.19 -4.30 -7.43
CA LYS A 8 21.70 -3.43 -6.37
C LYS A 8 20.62 -3.04 -5.37
N LEU A 9 19.39 -2.77 -5.83
CA LEU A 9 18.26 -2.42 -4.96
C LEU A 9 17.89 -3.58 -4.05
N PHE A 10 17.72 -4.79 -4.59
CA PHE A 10 17.39 -5.97 -3.80
C PHE A 10 18.52 -6.33 -2.83
N ASN A 11 19.79 -6.30 -3.26
CA ASN A 11 20.95 -6.55 -2.39
C ASN A 11 20.98 -5.57 -1.22
N TYR A 12 20.89 -4.28 -1.50
CA TYR A 12 20.91 -3.23 -0.47
C TYR A 12 19.71 -3.37 0.48
N TYR A 13 18.52 -3.60 -0.08
CA TYR A 13 17.29 -3.71 0.71
C TYR A 13 17.31 -4.90 1.66
N THR A 14 17.86 -6.02 1.20
CA THR A 14 17.95 -7.27 1.95
C THR A 14 18.94 -7.17 3.12
N LEU A 15 20.08 -6.49 2.91
CA LEU A 15 21.17 -6.43 3.89
C LEU A 15 20.96 -5.37 4.99
N LYS A 16 20.31 -4.23 4.69
CA LYS A 16 20.17 -3.14 5.66
C LYS A 16 19.21 -3.49 6.80
N VAL A 17 19.66 -3.18 8.03
CA VAL A 17 18.83 -3.27 9.24
C VAL A 17 17.92 -2.05 9.27
N ALA A 18 16.62 -2.26 9.19
CA ALA A 18 15.64 -1.20 9.31
C ALA A 18 15.35 -0.85 10.80
N LYS A 19 16.43 -0.70 11.59
CA LYS A 19 16.34 -0.07 12.92
C LYS A 19 16.29 1.44 12.71
N GLY A 20 15.08 1.98 12.78
CA GLY A 20 14.68 3.27 13.37
C GLY A 20 15.53 4.53 13.31
N HIS A 21 16.70 4.60 12.68
CA HIS A 21 17.48 5.82 12.39
C HIS A 21 18.18 5.61 11.03
N ARG A 22 17.69 6.28 9.98
CA ARG A 22 18.16 7.61 9.48
C ARG A 22 19.64 7.61 9.09
N THR A 23 19.99 6.82 8.10
CA THR A 23 21.11 7.25 7.26
C THR A 23 20.57 7.31 5.85
N ILE A 24 20.13 8.49 5.47
CA ILE A 24 20.02 8.87 4.06
C ILE A 24 21.44 8.72 3.48
N THR A 25 21.70 7.57 2.88
CA THR A 25 22.94 7.35 2.13
C THR A 25 22.77 7.90 0.73
N GLU A 26 23.87 8.19 0.03
CA GLU A 26 23.82 8.56 -1.39
C GLU A 26 23.01 7.55 -2.23
N TYR A 27 23.13 6.25 -1.92
CA TYR A 27 22.33 5.22 -2.59
C TYR A 27 20.83 5.30 -2.28
N TYR A 28 20.44 5.71 -1.07
CA TYR A 28 19.03 5.90 -0.73
C TYR A 28 18.45 7.08 -1.53
N LEU A 29 19.20 8.19 -1.60
CA LEU A 29 18.83 9.36 -2.39
C LEU A 29 18.72 9.01 -3.87
N SER A 30 19.63 8.21 -4.43
CA SER A 30 19.57 7.82 -5.84
C SER A 30 18.38 6.91 -6.15
N VAL A 31 18.02 5.99 -5.24
CA VAL A 31 16.77 5.20 -5.35
C VAL A 31 15.55 6.12 -5.30
N ASN A 32 15.55 7.10 -4.39
CA ASN A 32 14.44 8.05 -4.26
C ASN A 32 14.29 8.96 -5.47
N GLU A 33 15.40 9.45 -6.04
CA GLU A 33 15.43 10.21 -7.28
C GLU A 33 14.84 9.39 -8.41
N LYS A 34 15.30 8.15 -8.56
CA LYS A 34 14.83 7.27 -9.63
C LYS A 34 13.35 6.96 -9.50
N CYS A 35 12.86 6.70 -8.29
CA CYS A 35 11.43 6.49 -8.07
C CYS A 35 10.61 7.75 -8.38
N TYR A 36 11.11 8.93 -8.03
CA TYR A 36 10.47 10.21 -8.38
C TYR A 36 10.40 10.40 -9.90
N GLU A 37 11.50 10.20 -10.63
CA GLU A 37 11.50 10.23 -12.10
C GLU A 37 10.46 9.29 -12.69
N LEU A 38 10.40 8.04 -12.22
CA LEU A 38 9.45 7.04 -12.72
C LEU A 38 7.99 7.41 -12.43
N LEU A 39 7.70 8.00 -11.26
CA LEU A 39 6.35 8.51 -10.95
C LEU A 39 5.97 9.67 -11.86
N SER A 40 6.90 10.58 -12.14
CA SER A 40 6.65 11.81 -12.90
C SER A 40 6.58 11.63 -14.41
N ARG A 41 7.00 10.49 -14.97
CA ARG A 41 6.95 10.25 -16.44
C ARG A 41 5.56 10.38 -17.04
N ASP A 42 4.55 9.90 -16.32
CA ASP A 42 3.16 9.88 -16.77
C ASP A 42 2.25 10.82 -15.97
N ASN A 43 2.83 11.63 -15.08
CA ASN A 43 2.07 12.44 -14.13
C ASN A 43 2.71 13.82 -13.94
N ASP A 44 1.90 14.86 -13.89
CA ASP A 44 2.34 16.20 -13.50
C ASP A 44 2.44 16.30 -11.97
N LEU A 45 3.67 16.13 -11.47
CA LEU A 45 3.97 16.04 -10.04
C LEU A 45 4.95 17.13 -9.61
N SER A 46 4.65 17.69 -8.44
CA SER A 46 5.55 18.51 -7.65
C SER A 46 6.18 17.68 -6.53
N VAL A 47 7.26 18.21 -5.94
CA VAL A 47 8.03 17.53 -4.90
C VAL A 47 7.94 18.26 -3.56
N LEU A 48 7.70 17.49 -2.50
CA LEU A 48 7.81 17.91 -1.11
C LEU A 48 9.06 17.23 -0.51
N LEU A 49 9.94 18.03 0.09
CA LEU A 49 11.17 17.54 0.70
C LEU A 49 10.96 17.22 2.19
N ASN A 50 11.18 15.97 2.56
CA ASN A 50 11.23 15.48 3.93
C ASN A 50 12.68 15.53 4.43
N LYS A 51 13.14 16.74 4.79
CA LYS A 51 14.53 17.00 5.20
C LYS A 51 14.84 16.34 6.55
N GLU A 52 16.07 15.85 6.75
CA GLU A 52 16.51 15.43 8.08
C GLU A 52 16.64 16.64 9.02
N GLY A 53 16.50 16.42 10.34
CA GLY A 53 16.63 17.44 11.37
C GLY A 53 15.29 18.05 11.81
N SER A 54 15.31 19.34 12.17
CA SER A 54 14.13 20.04 12.73
C SER A 54 12.93 20.11 11.79
N ASP A 55 13.19 20.07 10.48
CA ASP A 55 12.19 20.21 9.43
C ASP A 55 11.61 18.87 8.94
N GLU A 56 11.99 17.76 9.57
CA GLU A 56 11.53 16.43 9.17
C GLU A 56 10.00 16.30 9.31
N LEU A 57 9.36 15.84 8.24
CA LEU A 57 7.92 15.65 8.18
C LEU A 57 7.53 14.29 8.76
N CYS A 58 8.24 13.23 8.36
CA CYS A 58 8.02 11.88 8.86
C CYS A 58 9.26 11.02 8.65
N GLU A 59 9.85 10.50 9.72
CA GLU A 59 11.03 9.63 9.69
C GLU A 59 10.87 8.35 8.86
N SER A 60 9.62 7.94 8.61
CA SER A 60 9.33 6.73 7.86
C SER A 60 8.91 6.97 6.41
N TYR A 61 9.01 8.20 5.93
CA TYR A 61 8.68 8.59 4.56
C TYR A 61 9.94 8.89 3.73
N PRO A 62 9.85 8.76 2.39
CA PRO A 62 10.92 9.12 1.48
C PRO A 62 11.39 10.57 1.65
N TYR A 63 12.62 10.88 1.23
CA TYR A 63 13.15 12.24 1.20
C TYR A 63 12.40 13.13 0.18
N LYS A 64 12.22 12.68 -1.06
CA LYS A 64 11.35 13.28 -2.07
C LYS A 64 9.98 12.60 -2.03
N ILE A 65 8.96 13.36 -1.66
CA ILE A 65 7.55 12.95 -1.66
C ILE A 65 6.85 13.64 -2.82
N ALA A 66 6.37 12.86 -3.78
CA ALA A 66 5.64 13.39 -4.93
C ALA A 66 4.18 13.74 -4.56
N TYR A 67 3.66 14.82 -5.13
CA TYR A 67 2.24 15.18 -5.03
C TYR A 67 1.77 15.88 -6.31
N PRO A 68 0.47 15.85 -6.64
CA PRO A 68 -0.04 16.48 -7.87
C PRO A 68 0.20 17.99 -7.89
N THR A 69 0.77 18.52 -8.99
CA THR A 69 1.18 19.93 -9.11
C THR A 69 0.03 20.92 -8.88
N HIS A 70 -1.20 20.56 -9.27
CA HIS A 70 -2.36 21.44 -9.08
C HIS A 70 -2.77 21.62 -7.60
N ILE A 71 -2.28 20.78 -6.67
CA ILE A 71 -2.55 20.89 -5.23
C ILE A 71 -1.49 21.77 -4.56
N LYS A 72 -1.50 23.07 -4.88
CA LYS A 72 -0.46 24.04 -4.46
C LYS A 72 -0.25 24.13 -2.94
N ASN A 73 -1.32 23.92 -2.16
CA ASN A 73 -1.29 24.08 -0.71
C ASN A 73 -0.87 22.81 0.06
N TYR A 74 -0.55 21.72 -0.65
CA TYR A 74 -0.19 20.44 -0.04
C TYR A 74 0.96 20.53 0.99
N PRO A 75 2.08 21.24 0.74
CA PRO A 75 3.15 21.39 1.73
C PRO A 75 2.69 22.03 3.05
N SER A 76 1.82 23.05 2.96
CA SER A 76 1.28 23.75 4.13
C SER A 76 0.36 22.84 4.94
N PHE A 77 -0.55 22.12 4.25
CA PHE A 77 -1.46 21.18 4.90
C PHE A 77 -0.72 20.06 5.62
N VAL A 78 0.27 19.45 4.96
CA VAL A 78 1.11 18.41 5.57
C VAL A 78 1.80 18.92 6.83
N SER A 79 2.40 20.12 6.77
CA SER A 79 3.10 20.72 7.90
C SER A 79 2.17 20.95 9.10
N SER A 80 0.91 21.31 8.82
CA SER A 80 -0.11 21.58 9.84
C SER A 80 -0.70 20.32 10.49
N CYS A 81 -0.71 19.19 9.80
CA CYS A 81 -1.43 17.99 10.24
C CYS A 81 -0.52 16.77 10.48
N LYS A 82 0.79 16.84 10.20
CA LYS A 82 1.69 15.68 10.28
C LYS A 82 1.59 14.97 11.63
N ASN A 83 1.48 15.71 12.73
CA ASN A 83 1.43 15.16 14.08
C ASN A 83 0.10 14.48 14.44
N ASN A 84 -0.95 14.65 13.64
CA ASN A 84 -2.30 14.18 13.97
C ASN A 84 -2.43 12.66 13.77
N ARG A 85 -1.54 12.07 12.98
CA ARG A 85 -1.54 10.64 12.66
C ARG A 85 -0.38 9.91 13.33
N LEU A 86 -0.54 8.61 13.53
CA LEU A 86 0.51 7.78 14.13
C LEU A 86 1.82 7.88 13.34
N ARG A 87 2.94 8.00 14.06
CA ARG A 87 4.30 8.11 13.48
C ARG A 87 4.45 9.28 12.49
N ASN A 88 3.61 10.29 12.64
CA ASN A 88 3.53 11.46 11.79
C ASN A 88 3.27 11.13 10.30
N ARG A 89 2.67 9.96 10.00
CA ARG A 89 2.45 9.47 8.64
C ARG A 89 1.18 10.08 8.03
N PHE A 90 1.29 11.33 7.59
CA PHE A 90 0.24 12.05 6.85
C PHE A 90 -0.13 11.35 5.51
N PRO A 91 -1.31 11.60 4.93
CA PRO A 91 -1.70 11.00 3.66
C PRO A 91 -0.76 11.39 2.52
N VAL A 92 -0.21 10.41 1.79
CA VAL A 92 0.67 10.61 0.62
C VAL A 92 0.09 9.92 -0.61
N PRO A 93 -0.18 10.64 -1.72
CA PRO A 93 -0.49 10.05 -3.01
C PRO A 93 0.65 9.17 -3.50
N VAL A 94 0.36 7.91 -3.85
CA VAL A 94 1.38 6.96 -4.33
C VAL A 94 1.01 6.31 -5.66
N VAL A 95 -0.27 6.18 -5.99
CA VAL A 95 -0.74 5.78 -7.33
C VAL A 95 -1.65 6.86 -7.87
N PHE A 96 -1.45 7.22 -9.13
CA PHE A 96 -2.17 8.26 -9.84
C PHE A 96 -2.98 7.61 -10.96
N TYR A 97 -4.27 7.91 -11.03
CA TYR A 97 -5.19 7.35 -12.02
C TYR A 97 -6.23 8.40 -12.39
N LYS A 98 -6.16 8.90 -13.63
CA LYS A 98 -6.95 10.07 -14.07
C LYS A 98 -6.75 11.22 -13.06
N ASP A 99 -7.84 11.85 -12.62
CA ASP A 99 -7.81 12.91 -11.61
C ASP A 99 -7.96 12.38 -10.17
N LYS A 100 -7.65 11.10 -9.92
CA LYS A 100 -7.81 10.43 -8.63
C LYS A 100 -6.49 9.86 -8.13
N TYR A 101 -6.42 9.66 -6.82
CA TYR A 101 -5.23 9.14 -6.15
C TYR A 101 -5.56 7.96 -5.26
N VAL A 102 -4.63 7.01 -5.23
CA VAL A 102 -4.50 6.05 -4.13
C VAL A 102 -3.44 6.62 -3.20
N CYS A 103 -3.89 7.00 -2.00
CA CYS A 103 -3.04 7.53 -0.97
C CYS A 103 -2.70 6.46 0.06
N ARG A 104 -1.54 6.59 0.71
CA ARG A 104 -1.17 5.79 1.88
C ARG A 104 -1.02 6.68 3.11
N SER A 105 -1.40 6.17 4.27
CA SER A 105 -1.26 6.88 5.54
C SER A 105 -1.19 5.89 6.71
N SER A 106 -1.00 6.40 7.92
CA SER A 106 -1.31 5.67 9.14
C SER A 106 -2.69 6.07 9.69
N THR A 107 -3.12 5.31 10.70
CA THR A 107 -4.31 5.62 11.50
C THR A 107 -4.14 6.95 12.23
N ILE A 108 -5.24 7.68 12.37
CA ILE A 108 -5.31 8.91 13.14
C ILE A 108 -5.21 8.65 14.65
N ARG A 109 -4.64 9.59 15.41
CA ARG A 109 -4.56 9.50 16.87
C ARG A 109 -5.96 9.67 17.47
N ASN A 110 -6.29 8.90 18.50
CA ASN A 110 -7.62 8.87 19.12
C ASN A 110 -7.88 9.97 20.16
N TYR A 111 -6.87 10.79 20.47
CA TYR A 111 -6.93 11.82 21.51
C TYR A 111 -6.83 13.25 20.95
N LEU A 112 -7.07 13.42 19.64
CA LEU A 112 -7.02 14.74 19.02
C LEU A 112 -8.14 15.66 19.52
N LYS A 113 -7.84 16.95 19.55
CA LYS A 113 -8.84 18.01 19.75
C LYS A 113 -9.53 18.34 18.42
N ASP A 114 -10.70 18.99 18.47
CA ASP A 114 -11.49 19.32 17.27
C ASP A 114 -10.71 20.14 16.23
N GLU A 115 -9.86 21.08 16.66
CA GLU A 115 -9.00 21.87 15.76
C GLU A 115 -8.01 20.97 14.98
N GLU A 116 -7.48 19.93 15.61
CA GLU A 116 -6.56 18.99 14.98
C GLU A 116 -7.30 18.07 14.00
N TYR A 117 -8.51 17.64 14.34
CA TYR A 117 -9.40 16.94 13.41
C TYR A 117 -9.73 17.82 12.19
N GLU A 118 -10.02 19.09 12.38
CA GLU A 118 -10.32 20.02 11.29
C GLU A 118 -9.11 20.19 10.35
N LYS A 119 -7.89 20.29 10.90
CA LYS A 119 -6.65 20.34 10.11
C LYS A 119 -6.44 19.06 9.29
N ASP A 120 -6.65 17.88 9.89
CA ASP A 120 -6.55 16.62 9.15
C ASP A 120 -7.64 16.49 8.08
N CYS A 121 -8.88 16.90 8.38
CA CYS A 121 -9.97 16.99 7.41
C CYS A 121 -9.61 17.88 6.21
N LYS A 122 -9.02 19.06 6.45
CA LYS A 122 -8.56 19.97 5.39
C LYS A 122 -7.52 19.28 4.49
N THR A 123 -6.57 18.55 5.09
CA THR A 123 -5.59 17.77 4.32
C THR A 123 -6.27 16.69 3.47
N LEU A 124 -7.19 15.91 4.03
CA LEU A 124 -7.93 14.88 3.28
C LEU A 124 -8.76 15.47 2.14
N LYS A 125 -9.46 16.57 2.41
CA LYS A 125 -10.24 17.32 1.41
C LYS A 125 -9.36 17.88 0.29
N SER A 126 -8.16 18.36 0.60
CA SER A 126 -7.21 18.87 -0.41
C SER A 126 -6.76 17.80 -1.42
N LEU A 127 -6.74 16.53 -1.01
CA LEU A 127 -6.45 15.37 -1.85
C LEU A 127 -7.72 14.75 -2.48
N SER A 128 -8.87 15.40 -2.33
CA SER A 128 -10.19 14.90 -2.72
C SER A 128 -10.50 13.51 -2.14
N ILE A 129 -9.99 13.18 -0.96
CA ILE A 129 -10.22 11.87 -0.33
C ILE A 129 -11.67 11.80 0.15
N SER A 130 -12.39 10.77 -0.30
CA SER A 130 -13.77 10.48 0.15
C SER A 130 -13.91 9.13 0.84
N SER A 131 -12.90 8.26 0.71
CA SER A 131 -12.98 6.88 1.17
C SER A 131 -11.70 6.44 1.86
N ILE A 132 -11.84 5.74 2.98
CA ILE A 132 -10.74 5.20 3.78
C ILE A 132 -10.89 3.68 3.87
N PHE A 133 -9.84 2.97 3.51
CA PHE A 133 -9.71 1.52 3.61
C PHE A 133 -8.80 1.16 4.79
N ASN A 134 -9.38 0.59 5.83
CA ASN A 134 -8.71 0.30 7.10
C ASN A 134 -8.50 -1.20 7.30
N PHE A 135 -7.24 -1.64 7.31
CA PHE A 135 -6.88 -3.06 7.44
C PHE A 135 -6.61 -3.53 8.88
N MET A 136 -6.84 -2.70 9.89
CA MET A 136 -6.63 -3.09 11.29
C MET A 136 -7.62 -4.17 11.74
N VAL A 137 -7.17 -5.00 12.67
CA VAL A 137 -8.02 -6.04 13.30
C VAL A 137 -8.36 -5.67 14.75
N GLU A 138 -7.57 -4.77 15.34
CA GLU A 138 -7.67 -4.28 16.71
C GLU A 138 -8.55 -3.02 16.77
N LYS A 139 -9.49 -2.93 17.73
CA LYS A 139 -10.30 -1.72 17.91
C LYS A 139 -9.47 -0.61 18.52
N ASN A 140 -8.78 -0.92 19.61
CA ASN A 140 -7.97 0.02 20.36
C ASN A 140 -6.56 -0.52 20.55
N ARG A 141 -5.57 0.37 20.47
CA ARG A 141 -4.23 0.09 20.96
C ARG A 141 -3.86 1.25 21.88
N ASP A 142 -3.74 0.94 23.17
CA ASP A 142 -3.30 1.83 24.23
C ASP A 142 -2.00 1.29 24.84
N LYS A 143 -0.97 1.10 24.00
CA LYS A 143 0.39 0.95 24.55
C LYS A 143 0.96 2.34 24.73
N GLU A 144 1.81 2.58 25.74
CA GLU A 144 2.40 3.90 26.04
C GLU A 144 3.00 4.60 24.81
N GLU A 145 3.46 3.82 23.82
CA GLU A 145 4.05 4.29 22.56
C GLU A 145 3.04 4.54 21.41
N TYR A 146 1.81 4.00 21.47
CA TYR A 146 0.81 4.09 20.41
C TYR A 146 -0.60 4.17 21.00
N LYS A 147 -1.19 5.37 21.05
CA LYS A 147 -2.63 5.58 21.31
C LYS A 147 -3.36 5.80 19.99
N ALA A 148 -4.09 4.79 19.52
CA ALA A 148 -4.91 4.85 18.31
C ALA A 148 -6.04 3.84 18.34
N THR A 149 -7.10 4.12 17.59
CA THR A 149 -8.26 3.21 17.49
C THR A 149 -8.73 3.10 16.04
N THR A 150 -9.46 2.06 15.67
CA THR A 150 -10.19 2.05 14.38
C THR A 150 -11.31 3.06 14.36
N GLU A 151 -11.81 3.41 15.54
CA GLU A 151 -12.84 4.41 15.77
C GLU A 151 -12.28 5.84 15.79
N SER A 152 -10.95 6.04 15.78
CA SER A 152 -10.36 7.38 15.90
C SER A 152 -10.64 8.24 14.68
N VAL A 153 -11.01 7.62 13.57
CA VAL A 153 -11.75 8.29 12.50
C VAL A 153 -13.23 8.25 12.89
N LYS A 154 -13.63 8.97 13.95
CA LYS A 154 -15.04 8.95 14.33
C LYS A 154 -15.86 9.56 13.21
N LYS A 155 -16.97 8.91 12.85
CA LYS A 155 -17.87 9.41 11.78
C LYS A 155 -18.34 10.84 12.06
N GLU A 156 -18.45 11.25 13.32
CA GLU A 156 -18.77 12.61 13.73
C GLU A 156 -17.72 13.65 13.33
N HIS A 157 -16.42 13.29 13.34
CA HIS A 157 -15.33 14.18 12.91
C HIS A 157 -15.11 14.16 11.40
N TYR A 158 -15.56 13.09 10.72
CA TYR A 158 -15.43 12.91 9.27
C TYR A 158 -16.77 12.50 8.63
N PRO A 159 -17.82 13.33 8.73
CA PRO A 159 -19.17 12.96 8.30
C PRO A 159 -19.25 12.65 6.80
N ASP A 160 -18.36 13.29 6.02
CA ASP A 160 -18.29 13.19 4.57
C ASP A 160 -17.46 11.98 4.08
N LEU A 161 -16.75 11.27 4.96
CA LEU A 161 -15.87 10.17 4.57
C LEU A 161 -16.54 8.81 4.71
N HIS A 162 -16.49 8.04 3.64
CA HIS A 162 -16.85 6.63 3.65
C HIS A 162 -15.72 5.80 4.24
N GLN A 163 -16.03 4.97 5.23
CA GLN A 163 -15.04 4.11 5.89
C GLN A 163 -15.33 2.65 5.61
N PHE A 164 -14.30 1.95 5.15
CA PHE A 164 -14.30 0.52 4.91
C PHE A 164 -13.37 -0.15 5.90
N LEU A 165 -13.94 -0.69 6.97
CA LEU A 165 -13.26 -1.57 7.91
C LEU A 165 -13.12 -2.94 7.26
N MET A 166 -11.88 -3.32 6.97
CA MET A 166 -11.52 -4.50 6.19
C MET A 166 -10.42 -5.26 6.92
N PRO A 167 -10.75 -5.91 8.06
CA PRO A 167 -9.78 -6.62 8.89
C PRO A 167 -8.97 -7.59 8.03
N TYR A 168 -7.64 -7.48 8.11
CA TYR A 168 -6.73 -8.33 7.35
C TYR A 168 -5.59 -8.82 8.26
N PRO A 169 -5.20 -10.10 8.17
CA PRO A 169 -4.24 -10.67 9.09
C PRO A 169 -2.92 -9.90 9.15
N GLY A 170 -2.35 -9.83 10.35
CA GLY A 170 -1.02 -9.28 10.57
C GLY A 170 0.08 -10.18 10.00
N VAL A 171 1.31 -9.65 9.93
CA VAL A 171 2.41 -10.31 9.21
C VAL A 171 2.73 -11.73 9.70
N LYS A 172 2.55 -12.03 11.00
CA LYS A 172 2.78 -13.36 11.56
C LYS A 172 1.89 -14.46 10.96
N PHE A 173 0.74 -14.12 10.39
CA PHE A 173 -0.10 -15.08 9.65
C PHE A 173 0.68 -15.72 8.49
N PHE A 174 1.56 -14.95 7.85
CA PHE A 174 2.31 -15.40 6.67
C PHE A 174 3.50 -16.30 7.03
N ILE A 175 3.73 -16.62 8.30
CA ILE A 175 4.62 -17.73 8.70
C ILE A 175 3.99 -19.07 8.26
N GLN A 176 2.67 -19.20 8.36
CA GLN A 176 1.97 -20.39 7.87
C GLN A 176 2.12 -20.55 6.35
N TYR A 177 2.13 -19.44 5.60
CA TYR A 177 2.39 -19.46 4.16
C TYR A 177 3.76 -20.03 3.82
N THR A 178 4.81 -19.60 4.53
CA THR A 178 6.16 -20.14 4.38
C THR A 178 6.19 -21.64 4.71
N ARG A 179 5.63 -22.04 5.86
CA ARG A 179 5.55 -23.45 6.28
C ARG A 179 4.76 -24.34 5.32
N ASN A 180 3.80 -23.75 4.61
CA ASN A 180 3.00 -24.43 3.59
C ASN A 180 3.67 -24.42 2.20
N ASN A 181 5.01 -24.24 2.15
CA ASN A 181 5.78 -24.18 0.91
C ASN A 181 5.21 -23.15 -0.08
N TYR A 182 4.76 -22.01 0.43
CA TYR A 182 4.26 -20.89 -0.36
C TYR A 182 3.02 -21.23 -1.20
N LYS A 183 2.27 -22.26 -0.79
CA LYS A 183 0.96 -22.59 -1.36
C LYS A 183 -0.13 -21.79 -0.67
N PHE A 184 -1.12 -21.36 -1.44
CA PHE A 184 -2.30 -20.68 -0.92
C PHE A 184 -3.28 -21.64 -0.23
N ASP A 185 -3.31 -22.90 -0.68
CA ASP A 185 -4.26 -23.91 -0.20
C ASP A 185 -4.10 -24.13 1.31
N GLY A 186 -5.21 -24.05 2.05
CA GLY A 186 -5.19 -24.21 3.50
C GLY A 186 -4.79 -22.95 4.29
N LEU A 187 -4.49 -21.82 3.63
CA LEU A 187 -4.36 -20.53 4.32
C LEU A 187 -5.73 -19.91 4.57
N LEU A 188 -6.28 -20.24 5.73
CA LEU A 188 -7.61 -19.80 6.14
C LEU A 188 -7.50 -18.68 7.17
N TYR A 189 -8.22 -17.58 6.94
CA TYR A 189 -8.38 -16.51 7.90
C TYR A 189 -9.72 -16.66 8.61
N ASN A 190 -9.66 -16.80 9.93
CA ASN A 190 -10.83 -16.89 10.80
C ASN A 190 -11.18 -15.48 11.30
N PHE A 191 -12.34 -14.96 10.88
CA PHE A 191 -12.88 -13.68 11.33
C PHE A 191 -13.30 -13.71 12.81
N ASP A 192 -13.65 -14.87 13.37
CA ASP A 192 -14.03 -15.02 14.79
C ASP A 192 -12.83 -15.13 15.74
N HIS A 193 -11.60 -15.12 15.24
CA HIS A 193 -10.45 -15.15 16.13
C HIS A 193 -10.56 -14.00 17.13
N PRO A 194 -10.36 -14.22 18.45
CA PRO A 194 -10.46 -13.16 19.47
C PRO A 194 -9.56 -11.92 19.29
N ARG A 195 -8.64 -11.95 18.33
CA ARG A 195 -7.78 -10.81 17.96
C ARG A 195 -8.44 -9.89 16.93
N ASN A 196 -9.55 -10.31 16.34
CA ASN A 196 -10.35 -9.53 15.42
C ASN A 196 -11.47 -8.87 16.23
N GLU A 197 -11.20 -7.66 16.69
CA GLU A 197 -12.16 -6.84 17.44
C GLU A 197 -13.02 -6.00 16.49
N VAL A 198 -12.57 -5.85 15.23
CA VAL A 198 -13.17 -4.97 14.21
C VAL A 198 -14.16 -5.72 13.34
N GLN A 199 -15.36 -5.17 13.18
CA GLN A 199 -16.39 -5.72 12.30
C GLN A 199 -16.18 -5.26 10.85
N LEU A 200 -16.26 -6.19 9.90
CA LEU A 200 -16.19 -5.94 8.46
C LEU A 200 -17.37 -5.06 7.99
N THR A 201 -17.08 -4.00 7.23
CA THR A 201 -18.09 -3.01 6.74
C THR A 201 -18.10 -2.78 5.23
N ILE A 202 -17.62 -3.74 4.43
CA ILE A 202 -17.59 -3.64 2.95
C ILE A 202 -18.99 -3.36 2.37
N PRO A 203 -19.12 -2.48 1.35
CA PRO A 203 -20.40 -2.15 0.74
C PRO A 203 -20.82 -3.24 -0.25
N ILE A 204 -22.02 -3.77 -0.01
CA ILE A 204 -23.08 -4.18 -0.96
C ILE A 204 -22.55 -4.71 -2.30
N ASP A 205 -22.36 -6.03 -2.33
CA ASP A 205 -22.26 -6.96 -3.47
C ASP A 205 -21.72 -8.32 -3.00
N PHE A 206 -21.23 -8.38 -1.77
CA PHE A 206 -20.89 -9.61 -1.09
C PHE A 206 -21.99 -9.97 -0.10
N GLU A 207 -23.17 -10.32 -0.62
CA GLU A 207 -24.31 -10.67 0.24
C GLU A 207 -24.01 -11.83 1.21
N ASN A 208 -22.93 -12.59 1.05
CA ASN A 208 -22.64 -13.73 1.94
C ASN A 208 -21.24 -13.81 2.57
N VAL A 209 -20.35 -12.79 2.52
CA VAL A 209 -19.05 -12.89 3.25
C VAL A 209 -19.26 -13.02 4.76
N LYS A 210 -20.34 -12.42 5.30
CA LYS A 210 -20.71 -12.55 6.71
C LYS A 210 -21.23 -13.95 7.10
N GLN A 211 -21.62 -14.80 6.14
CA GLN A 211 -22.02 -16.18 6.45
C GLN A 211 -20.82 -17.10 6.69
N TYR A 212 -19.63 -16.70 6.23
CA TYR A 212 -18.43 -17.50 6.34
C TYR A 212 -17.47 -16.89 7.36
N HIS A 213 -17.49 -17.46 8.56
CA HIS A 213 -16.60 -17.11 9.66
C HIS A 213 -15.12 -17.39 9.36
N VAL A 214 -14.84 -18.31 8.43
CA VAL A 214 -13.49 -18.69 8.02
C VAL A 214 -13.43 -18.73 6.50
N LEU A 215 -12.49 -17.99 5.90
CA LEU A 215 -12.33 -17.91 4.44
C LEU A 215 -10.87 -18.08 4.00
N PRO A 216 -10.61 -18.61 2.80
CA PRO A 216 -9.28 -18.59 2.21
C PRO A 216 -8.74 -17.16 2.10
N ILE A 217 -7.48 -16.95 2.46
CA ILE A 217 -6.86 -15.63 2.43
C ILE A 217 -6.87 -15.03 1.02
N THR A 218 -6.81 -15.86 -0.01
CA THR A 218 -6.89 -15.44 -1.41
C THR A 218 -8.24 -14.83 -1.77
N GLU A 219 -9.33 -15.35 -1.22
CA GLU A 219 -10.67 -14.81 -1.46
C GLU A 219 -10.82 -13.45 -0.79
N ILE A 220 -10.37 -13.32 0.46
CA ILE A 220 -10.38 -12.04 1.19
C ILE A 220 -9.51 -11.00 0.47
N THR A 221 -8.32 -11.40 0.03
CA THR A 221 -7.39 -10.52 -0.70
C THR A 221 -8.03 -10.02 -1.99
N GLY A 222 -8.64 -10.93 -2.75
CA GLY A 222 -9.31 -10.59 -4.00
C GLY A 222 -10.54 -9.71 -3.79
N LEU A 223 -11.39 -10.07 -2.83
CA LEU A 223 -12.54 -9.28 -2.36
C LEU A 223 -12.13 -7.84 -2.03
N TYR A 224 -11.08 -7.66 -1.23
CA TYR A 224 -10.66 -6.34 -0.77
C TYR A 224 -10.15 -5.50 -1.93
N LEU A 225 -9.33 -6.09 -2.81
CA LEU A 225 -8.85 -5.44 -4.01
C LEU A 225 -9.98 -5.01 -4.95
N ARG A 226 -10.96 -5.89 -5.22
CA ARG A 226 -12.11 -5.56 -6.07
C ARG A 226 -12.96 -4.43 -5.49
N THR A 227 -13.12 -4.41 -4.18
CA THR A 227 -13.82 -3.31 -3.49
C THR A 227 -13.09 -1.98 -3.71
N MET A 228 -11.77 -1.95 -3.52
CA MET A 228 -10.96 -0.74 -3.76
C MET A 228 -11.01 -0.28 -5.22
N LEU A 229 -10.90 -1.19 -6.18
CA LEU A 229 -11.02 -0.88 -7.60
C LEU A 229 -12.40 -0.31 -7.95
N ARG A 230 -13.47 -0.90 -7.41
CA ARG A 230 -14.83 -0.42 -7.63
C ARG A 230 -15.06 0.99 -7.10
N VAL A 231 -14.62 1.27 -5.87
CA VAL A 231 -14.72 2.60 -5.27
C VAL A 231 -13.84 3.61 -6.02
N LEU A 232 -12.67 3.19 -6.49
CA LEU A 232 -11.82 4.05 -7.31
C LEU A 232 -12.45 4.35 -8.68
N ALA A 233 -13.08 3.38 -9.34
CA ALA A 233 -13.78 3.57 -10.60
C ALA A 233 -15.04 4.45 -10.43
N ASN A 234 -15.84 4.16 -9.41
CA ASN A 234 -17.12 4.82 -9.10
C ASN A 234 -17.10 5.37 -7.66
N PRO A 235 -16.50 6.54 -7.45
CA PRO A 235 -16.42 7.08 -6.12
C PRO A 235 -17.81 7.48 -5.62
N LEU A 236 -18.01 7.36 -4.30
CA LEU A 236 -19.31 7.48 -3.66
C LEU A 236 -19.81 8.92 -3.50
N GLN A 237 -18.92 9.90 -3.61
CA GLN A 237 -19.23 11.31 -3.35
C GLN A 237 -19.10 12.17 -4.61
N ASN A 238 -17.91 12.25 -5.21
CA ASN A 238 -17.64 13.02 -6.43
C ASN A 238 -16.87 12.17 -7.44
N LYS A 239 -17.08 12.41 -8.75
CA LYS A 239 -16.34 11.76 -9.83
C LYS A 239 -14.81 11.85 -9.72
N HIS A 240 -14.26 12.81 -8.98
CA HIS A 240 -12.81 12.98 -8.77
C HIS A 240 -12.33 12.47 -7.40
N SER A 241 -13.14 11.73 -6.64
CA SER A 241 -12.73 11.37 -5.29
C SER A 241 -11.65 10.27 -5.25
N SER A 242 -10.68 10.49 -4.37
CA SER A 242 -9.53 9.64 -4.07
C SER A 242 -9.78 8.74 -2.86
N ILE A 243 -8.89 7.77 -2.66
CA ILE A 243 -8.97 6.79 -1.58
C ILE A 243 -7.69 6.79 -0.74
N VAL A 244 -7.80 6.48 0.56
CA VAL A 244 -6.66 6.22 1.45
C VAL A 244 -6.64 4.77 1.89
N LEU A 245 -5.48 4.16 1.80
CA LEU A 245 -5.19 2.85 2.38
C LEU A 245 -4.37 3.05 3.65
N HIS A 246 -4.82 2.50 4.77
CA HIS A 246 -4.04 2.50 5.99
C HIS A 246 -4.18 1.21 6.80
N CYS A 247 -3.19 1.00 7.63
CA CYS A 247 -3.25 0.10 8.77
C CYS A 247 -2.48 0.74 9.91
N LEU A 248 -2.43 0.10 11.07
CA LEU A 248 -1.78 0.66 12.25
C LEU A 248 -0.36 1.19 11.98
N SER A 249 0.52 0.33 11.46
CA SER A 249 1.93 0.66 11.21
C SER A 249 2.21 1.13 9.79
N GLY A 250 1.36 0.84 8.81
CA GLY A 250 1.47 1.31 7.43
C GLY A 250 2.61 0.73 6.56
N TRP A 251 3.35 -0.29 7.03
CA TRP A 251 4.52 -0.83 6.32
C TRP A 251 4.38 -2.27 5.78
N ASP A 252 3.30 -3.00 6.08
CA ASP A 252 3.11 -4.41 5.63
C ASP A 252 1.88 -4.52 4.70
N ARG A 253 0.67 -4.52 5.28
CA ARG A 253 -0.62 -4.64 4.56
C ARG A 253 -0.86 -3.50 3.56
N THR A 254 -0.47 -2.29 3.94
CA THR A 254 -0.61 -1.08 3.12
C THR A 254 0.18 -1.18 1.80
N PRO A 255 1.51 -1.41 1.80
CA PRO A 255 2.24 -1.57 0.55
C PRO A 255 1.83 -2.81 -0.25
N MET A 256 1.34 -3.88 0.38
CA MET A 256 0.76 -5.03 -0.34
C MET A 256 -0.44 -4.60 -1.21
N TYR A 257 -1.44 -3.93 -0.65
CA TYR A 257 -2.61 -3.49 -1.43
C TYR A 257 -2.29 -2.34 -2.40
N ILE A 258 -1.32 -1.48 -2.08
CA ILE A 258 -0.79 -0.49 -3.05
C ILE A 258 -0.17 -1.22 -4.24
N THR A 259 0.61 -2.29 -4.00
CA THR A 259 1.20 -3.10 -5.06
C THR A 259 0.12 -3.68 -5.96
N PHE A 260 -0.93 -4.26 -5.38
CA PHE A 260 -2.04 -4.82 -6.14
C PHE A 260 -2.77 -3.76 -6.97
N LEU A 261 -3.12 -2.61 -6.40
CA LEU A 261 -3.75 -1.53 -7.15
C LEU A 261 -2.85 -1.00 -8.27
N ARG A 262 -1.58 -0.72 -7.97
CA ARG A 262 -0.60 -0.23 -8.95
C ARG A 262 -0.42 -1.21 -10.10
N ALA A 263 -0.17 -2.48 -9.79
CA ALA A 263 0.02 -3.53 -10.78
C ALA A 263 -1.24 -3.73 -11.62
N SER A 264 -2.43 -3.68 -11.01
CA SER A 264 -3.69 -3.84 -11.74
C SER A 264 -3.94 -2.69 -12.71
N LEU A 265 -3.83 -1.44 -12.25
CA LEU A 265 -4.02 -0.24 -13.07
C LEU A 265 -2.97 -0.12 -14.18
N TRP A 266 -1.72 -0.54 -13.91
CA TRP A 266 -0.67 -0.62 -14.93
C TRP A 266 -0.93 -1.71 -15.97
N ALA A 267 -1.41 -2.87 -15.52
CA ALA A 267 -1.77 -3.98 -16.40
C ALA A 267 -2.97 -3.63 -17.29
N ASP A 268 -3.90 -2.83 -16.79
CA ASP A 268 -5.03 -2.25 -17.54
C ASP A 268 -4.60 -1.08 -18.45
N GLY A 269 -3.36 -0.58 -18.33
CA GLY A 269 -2.85 0.51 -19.16
C GLY A 269 -3.44 1.87 -18.80
N VAL A 270 -3.89 2.09 -17.57
CA VAL A 270 -4.50 3.36 -17.14
C VAL A 270 -3.64 4.14 -16.14
N ALA A 271 -2.53 3.57 -15.70
CA ALA A 271 -1.52 4.20 -14.85
C ALA A 271 -0.12 3.69 -15.23
N HIS A 272 0.90 4.54 -15.10
CA HIS A 272 2.30 4.16 -15.38
C HIS A 272 2.51 3.55 -16.77
N GLN A 273 1.78 4.03 -17.77
CA GLN A 273 1.74 3.48 -19.13
C GLN A 273 3.12 3.41 -19.79
N SER A 274 4.00 4.38 -19.51
CA SER A 274 5.35 4.42 -20.08
C SER A 274 6.34 3.48 -19.41
N LEU A 275 5.99 2.88 -18.27
CA LEU A 275 6.92 2.04 -17.51
C LEU A 275 6.98 0.62 -18.06
N SER A 276 8.21 0.15 -18.30
CA SER A 276 8.53 -1.25 -18.53
C SER A 276 8.32 -2.11 -17.27
N THR A 277 8.31 -3.44 -17.43
CA THR A 277 8.20 -4.38 -16.29
C THR A 277 9.30 -4.14 -15.24
N GLN A 278 10.54 -3.93 -15.66
CA GLN A 278 11.66 -3.65 -14.74
C GLN A 278 11.49 -2.33 -14.00
N GLU A 279 10.97 -1.30 -14.67
CA GLU A 279 10.73 0.01 -14.06
C GLU A 279 9.56 -0.04 -13.09
N MET A 280 8.49 -0.77 -13.44
CA MET A 280 7.37 -1.03 -12.54
C MET A 280 7.84 -1.79 -11.30
N LEU A 281 8.65 -2.84 -11.48
CA LEU A 281 9.23 -3.59 -10.38
C LEU A 281 10.10 -2.69 -9.48
N TYR A 282 10.98 -1.90 -10.08
CA TYR A 282 11.85 -0.98 -9.35
C TYR A 282 11.02 0.05 -8.56
N LEU A 283 9.97 0.59 -9.17
CA LEU A 283 9.07 1.53 -8.51
C LEU A 283 8.36 0.87 -7.32
N ILE A 284 7.81 -0.34 -7.48
CA ILE A 284 7.14 -1.06 -6.38
C ILE A 284 8.13 -1.35 -5.25
N VAL A 285 9.25 -2.00 -5.54
CA VAL A 285 10.21 -2.43 -4.52
C VAL A 285 10.91 -1.24 -3.87
N GLY A 286 11.35 -0.28 -4.68
CA GLY A 286 12.07 0.91 -4.25
C GLY A 286 11.17 1.88 -3.53
N TYR A 287 10.07 2.31 -4.16
CA TYR A 287 9.17 3.30 -3.58
C TYR A 287 8.27 2.67 -2.53
N ASP A 288 7.37 1.76 -2.89
CA ASP A 288 6.29 1.33 -1.99
C ASP A 288 6.79 0.56 -0.75
N TYR A 289 7.94 -0.11 -0.83
CA TYR A 289 8.52 -0.90 0.26
C TYR A 289 9.78 -0.28 0.87
N PHE A 290 10.87 -0.15 0.10
CA PHE A 290 12.18 0.24 0.63
C PHE A 290 12.19 1.67 1.20
N LEU A 291 11.77 2.67 0.44
CA LEU A 291 11.79 4.08 0.86
C LEU A 291 10.79 4.41 1.97
N PHE A 292 9.71 3.62 2.10
CA PHE A 292 8.77 3.68 3.24
C PHE A 292 9.15 2.73 4.40
N HIS A 293 10.39 2.23 4.41
CA HIS A 293 11.00 1.46 5.49
C HIS A 293 10.25 0.16 5.86
N HIS A 294 9.73 -0.58 4.88
CA HIS A 294 9.29 -1.97 5.12
C HIS A 294 10.48 -2.83 5.58
N GLN A 295 10.21 -3.69 6.56
CA GLN A 295 11.19 -4.36 7.40
C GLN A 295 11.64 -5.71 6.82
N LEU A 296 12.07 -5.74 5.55
CA LEU A 296 12.29 -6.99 4.80
C LEU A 296 13.22 -7.98 5.54
N LYS A 297 14.40 -7.52 6.00
CA LYS A 297 15.34 -8.36 6.74
C LYS A 297 14.72 -9.04 7.95
N TYR A 298 14.00 -8.28 8.78
CA TYR A 298 13.31 -8.85 9.94
C TYR A 298 12.21 -9.82 9.53
N ARG A 299 11.44 -9.52 8.47
CA ARG A 299 10.38 -10.43 7.97
C ARG A 299 10.97 -11.77 7.51
N LEU A 300 12.12 -11.74 6.84
CA LEU A 300 12.85 -12.95 6.45
C LEU A 300 13.37 -13.73 7.68
N GLN A 301 13.92 -13.05 8.68
CA GLN A 301 14.39 -13.69 9.93
C GLN A 301 13.30 -14.42 10.71
N ILE A 302 12.06 -13.91 10.68
CA ILE A 302 10.92 -14.57 11.34
C ILE A 302 10.10 -15.43 10.38
N GLU A 303 10.60 -15.66 9.16
CA GLU A 303 9.94 -16.47 8.11
C GLU A 303 8.53 -15.98 7.74
N ALA A 304 8.23 -14.70 7.93
CA ALA A 304 6.91 -14.11 7.67
C ALA A 304 6.88 -13.45 6.29
N GLU A 305 6.78 -14.26 5.23
CA GLU A 305 7.03 -13.83 3.85
C GLU A 305 5.80 -13.20 3.15
N LEU A 306 5.25 -12.13 3.75
CA LEU A 306 4.20 -11.31 3.13
C LEU A 306 4.65 -10.71 1.80
N PHE A 307 5.91 -10.25 1.72
CA PHE A 307 6.44 -9.63 0.49
C PHE A 307 6.43 -10.61 -0.68
N ARG A 308 6.83 -11.87 -0.44
CA ARG A 308 6.70 -12.96 -1.40
C ARG A 308 5.24 -13.27 -1.74
N PHE A 309 4.37 -13.34 -0.73
CA PHE A 309 2.94 -13.56 -0.93
C PHE A 309 2.35 -12.54 -1.91
N THR A 310 2.69 -11.25 -1.77
CA THR A 310 2.25 -10.18 -2.67
C THR A 310 2.54 -10.54 -4.13
N PHE A 311 3.79 -10.84 -4.49
CA PHE A 311 4.14 -11.13 -5.88
C PHE A 311 3.63 -12.49 -6.38
N ASN A 312 3.52 -13.49 -5.49
CA ASN A 312 2.93 -14.77 -5.85
C ASN A 312 1.42 -14.67 -6.11
N PHE A 313 0.74 -13.64 -5.58
CA PHE A 313 -0.69 -13.42 -5.79
C PHE A 313 -1.01 -12.75 -7.14
N LEU A 314 -0.04 -12.12 -7.83
CA LEU A 314 -0.29 -11.41 -9.10
C LEU A 314 -1.01 -12.25 -10.18
N PRO A 315 -0.70 -13.55 -10.39
CA PRO A 315 -1.43 -14.37 -11.36
C PRO A 315 -2.91 -14.57 -11.02
N LYS A 316 -3.27 -14.57 -9.72
CA LYS A 316 -4.68 -14.64 -9.29
C LYS A 316 -5.48 -13.42 -9.70
N MET A 317 -4.80 -12.32 -10.05
CA MET A 317 -5.45 -11.09 -10.47
C MET A 317 -5.72 -11.06 -11.98
N ILE A 318 -5.25 -11.98 -12.82
CA ILE A 318 -5.38 -11.88 -14.28
C ILE A 318 -6.84 -11.66 -14.76
N GLY A 319 -7.81 -12.25 -14.07
CA GLY A 319 -9.23 -12.17 -14.42
C GLY A 319 -9.81 -10.75 -14.54
N LYS A 320 -10.85 -10.63 -15.37
CA LYS A 320 -11.54 -9.35 -15.64
C LYS A 320 -12.09 -8.70 -14.38
N GLU A 321 -12.45 -9.47 -13.37
CA GLU A 321 -12.98 -9.01 -12.09
C GLU A 321 -12.00 -8.12 -11.31
N PHE A 322 -10.71 -8.15 -11.67
CA PHE A 322 -9.67 -7.29 -11.12
C PHE A 322 -9.26 -6.14 -12.05
N SER A 323 -9.88 -6.02 -13.22
CA SER A 323 -9.67 -4.88 -14.11
C SER A 323 -10.55 -3.72 -13.71
N ILE A 324 -10.01 -2.49 -13.74
CA ILE A 324 -10.76 -1.28 -13.46
C ILE A 324 -11.94 -1.09 -14.44
N PHE A 325 -11.77 -1.54 -15.69
CA PHE A 325 -12.78 -1.45 -16.75
C PHE A 325 -14.03 -2.28 -16.45
N SER A 326 -13.95 -3.25 -15.54
CA SER A 326 -15.13 -4.03 -15.12
C SER A 326 -16.05 -3.27 -14.19
N PHE A 327 -15.61 -2.12 -13.68
CA PHE A 327 -16.38 -1.31 -12.75
C PHE A 327 -16.85 0.02 -13.36
N GLU A 328 -16.17 0.56 -14.38
CA GLU A 328 -16.59 1.83 -14.99
C GLU A 328 -18.01 1.72 -15.59
N LYS A 329 -18.93 2.62 -15.19
CA LYS A 329 -20.37 2.59 -15.54
C LYS A 329 -20.68 2.42 -17.03
N ASP A 330 -19.87 3.01 -17.90
CA ASP A 330 -20.08 3.03 -19.35
C ASP A 330 -19.18 2.04 -20.10
N SER A 331 -18.43 1.21 -19.37
CA SER A 331 -17.50 0.25 -19.94
C SER A 331 -18.19 -1.09 -20.21
N LYS A 332 -17.86 -1.70 -21.35
CA LYS A 332 -18.26 -3.10 -21.67
C LYS A 332 -17.37 -4.14 -20.95
N GLY A 333 -16.56 -3.70 -19.99
CA GLY A 333 -15.47 -4.48 -19.42
C GLY A 333 -14.23 -4.47 -20.30
N PRO A 334 -13.13 -5.09 -19.84
CA PRO A 334 -11.89 -5.17 -20.61
C PRO A 334 -12.08 -6.04 -21.87
N THR A 335 -11.50 -5.60 -22.99
CA THR A 335 -11.47 -6.39 -24.23
C THR A 335 -10.58 -7.64 -24.07
N LYS A 336 -10.72 -8.61 -24.98
CA LYS A 336 -9.86 -9.79 -25.01
C LYS A 336 -8.37 -9.43 -25.13
N GLU A 337 -8.05 -8.39 -25.89
CA GLU A 337 -6.66 -7.93 -26.07
C GLU A 337 -6.11 -7.25 -24.82
N GLN A 338 -6.94 -6.45 -24.13
CA GLN A 338 -6.59 -5.88 -22.83
C GLN A 338 -6.34 -6.99 -21.80
N LEU A 339 -7.16 -8.04 -21.76
CA LEU A 339 -6.94 -9.18 -20.86
C LEU A 339 -5.65 -9.96 -21.17
N LYS A 340 -5.32 -10.17 -22.45
CA LYS A 340 -4.04 -10.77 -22.85
C LYS A 340 -2.85 -9.90 -22.42
N THR A 341 -2.96 -8.58 -22.61
CA THR A 341 -1.92 -7.64 -22.19
C THR A 341 -1.75 -7.64 -20.67
N ARG A 342 -2.87 -7.66 -19.94
CA ARG A 342 -2.93 -7.73 -18.49
C ARG A 342 -2.25 -9.00 -17.97
N GLU A 343 -2.59 -10.15 -18.55
CA GLU A 343 -1.98 -11.44 -18.24
C GLU A 343 -0.46 -11.40 -18.38
N ARG A 344 0.03 -10.99 -19.56
CA ARG A 344 1.47 -10.86 -19.83
C ARG A 344 2.14 -9.94 -18.80
N LYS A 345 1.61 -8.72 -18.59
CA LYS A 345 2.22 -7.74 -17.67
C LYS A 345 2.31 -8.25 -16.23
N LEU A 346 1.26 -8.91 -15.72
CA LEU A 346 1.24 -9.42 -14.34
C LEU A 346 2.17 -10.63 -14.17
N LEU A 347 2.21 -11.53 -15.15
CA LEU A 347 3.12 -12.67 -15.14
C LEU A 347 4.58 -12.21 -15.26
N ASP A 348 4.89 -11.33 -16.21
CA ASP A 348 6.24 -10.77 -16.38
C ASP A 348 6.72 -10.07 -15.11
N LEU A 349 5.85 -9.30 -14.44
CA LEU A 349 6.19 -8.61 -13.19
C LEU A 349 6.50 -9.59 -12.06
N ARG A 350 5.71 -10.69 -11.96
CA ARG A 350 5.97 -11.78 -11.00
C ARG A 350 7.31 -12.44 -11.29
N GLU A 351 7.53 -12.88 -12.52
CA GLU A 351 8.76 -13.57 -12.91
C GLU A 351 9.99 -12.67 -12.68
N GLU A 352 9.89 -11.41 -13.08
CA GLU A 352 10.97 -10.44 -12.86
C GLU A 352 11.27 -10.26 -11.37
N PHE A 353 10.27 -10.17 -10.51
CA PHE A 353 10.47 -10.13 -9.05
C PHE A 353 11.25 -11.36 -8.54
N PHE A 354 10.80 -12.57 -8.89
CA PHE A 354 11.38 -13.81 -8.37
C PHE A 354 12.82 -14.03 -8.82
N LYS A 355 13.23 -13.54 -10.00
CA LYS A 355 14.63 -13.57 -10.44
C LYS A 355 15.58 -12.90 -9.43
N TYR A 356 15.17 -11.78 -8.83
CA TYR A 356 15.99 -11.04 -7.88
C TYR A 356 15.76 -11.47 -6.45
N TYR A 357 14.51 -11.76 -6.08
CA TYR A 357 14.15 -12.09 -4.71
C TYR A 357 14.80 -13.39 -4.21
N GLU A 358 14.70 -14.48 -4.98
CA GLU A 358 15.25 -15.78 -4.57
C GLU A 358 16.78 -15.74 -4.50
N LYS A 359 17.43 -15.07 -5.47
CA LYS A 359 18.89 -14.85 -5.45
C LYS A 359 19.34 -14.16 -4.16
N ASN A 360 18.56 -13.18 -3.70
CA ASN A 360 18.90 -12.37 -2.53
C ASN A 360 18.54 -13.03 -1.20
N LYS A 361 17.47 -13.80 -1.15
CA LYS A 361 17.07 -14.55 0.04
C LYS A 361 18.17 -15.52 0.46
N ASN A 362 18.75 -16.25 -0.50
CA ASN A 362 19.85 -17.18 -0.26
C ASN A 362 21.08 -16.50 0.38
N LEU A 363 21.33 -15.21 0.10
CA LEU A 363 22.44 -14.47 0.71
C LEU A 363 22.24 -14.30 2.23
N ILE A 364 21.01 -14.09 2.70
CA ILE A 364 20.73 -14.01 4.14
C ILE A 364 20.93 -15.36 4.81
N GLU A 365 20.43 -16.43 4.20
CA GLU A 365 20.57 -17.79 4.75
C GLU A 365 22.06 -18.10 4.96
N VAL A 366 22.92 -17.83 3.97
CA VAL A 366 24.38 -18.01 4.08
C VAL A 366 25.00 -17.14 5.18
N ILE A 367 24.60 -15.87 5.31
CA ILE A 367 25.15 -14.97 6.35
C ILE A 367 24.69 -15.42 7.75
N SER A 368 23.45 -15.86 7.91
CA SER A 368 22.89 -16.29 9.19
C SER A 368 23.47 -17.60 9.75
N HIS A 369 24.12 -18.42 8.91
CA HIS A 369 24.80 -19.65 9.34
C HIS A 369 26.30 -19.43 9.68
N ASN A 370 26.85 -18.23 9.41
CA ASN A 370 28.25 -17.89 9.65
C ASN A 370 28.45 -16.97 10.88
N TYR A 371 27.39 -16.75 11.65
CA TYR A 371 27.36 -16.07 12.95
C TYR A 371 26.53 -16.93 13.91
#